data_AF-A0A8H3FBJ7-F1
#
_entry.id   AF-A0A8H3FBJ7-F1
#
_cell.length_a   1.000
_cell.length_b   1.000
_cell.length_c   1.000
_cell.angle_alpha   90.00
_cell.angle_beta   90.00
_cell.angle_gamma   90.00
#
_symmetry.space_group_name_H-M   'P 1'
#
loop_
_entity.id
_entity.type
_entity.pdbx_description
1 polymer ?
#
loop_
_entity_poly.entity_id
_entity_poly.type
_entity_poly.pdbx_seq_one_letter_code
_entity_poly.pdbx_strand_id
1 'polypeptide(L)'
;MANNLLDLPHEVLHSIIANADPQDLAPLCCCRALNDFIKNNHLLHKELYLKTFDPLPQSGNLVWGPELRKLVNSQKILESDDDSLKLSQLHIVAASIQDLLTNAPVDPKSSLNLQFLTKLFEKQQNINSFLCSSSLFEWARAESWGALSKIRKNRDISAMLTEEQLKRAEQELGQSLRDRSTSDSPDPEGMADRMLEQPELDTTLSDTSRIGDTDSTSEQESVEAHAAGPTSAPQRPQSYDRQLSAKLHCLYGIPVGTVRKIYQGSPPRYSLRHDTTEIHPYARSRVYDLRQHTEDGTFWGPFLDDGLQTVDWEKLEAIMIVLDYNLRRSTEVHHQYEGMLELQEKPWVGATPHSFVSPPQSVPMEPALSLQAQDPYNVTGTWLRVVCFLDYTELYGFNFGEDQPEHAQPRRPIDTEEATRLITMKIQVTKVEAPGEDDGQQLPVVHFQGRSSSIRPSWDPNANSKLKGSVRLTPQGEVRWTTFSVFQGEERWRSEGIQIGGVQSARGVLGFWFDKDFDEHGPAGPSAFWKTHDGIEAKKAATTHGWNQFTMPLY
;
A
#
# COMPACT_ATOMS: atom_id res chain seq x y z
N MET A 1 30.24 -12.14 -51.68
CA MET A 1 29.01 -11.91 -50.88
C MET A 1 29.02 -12.94 -49.77
N ALA A 2 28.81 -12.53 -48.51
CA ALA A 2 28.64 -13.48 -47.42
C ALA A 2 27.37 -14.30 -47.70
N ASN A 3 27.49 -15.62 -47.80
CA ASN A 3 26.36 -16.51 -48.10
C ASN A 3 25.74 -17.10 -46.81
N ASN A 4 26.37 -16.87 -45.66
CA ASN A 4 25.93 -17.35 -44.36
C ASN A 4 25.98 -16.21 -43.33
N LEU A 5 25.03 -16.22 -42.37
CA LEU A 5 24.96 -15.26 -41.26
C LEU A 5 26.26 -15.24 -40.44
N LEU A 6 26.90 -16.41 -40.28
CA LEU A 6 28.15 -16.56 -39.52
C LEU A 6 29.38 -16.00 -40.23
N ASP A 7 29.30 -15.71 -41.54
CA ASP A 7 30.40 -15.14 -42.32
C ASP A 7 30.42 -13.61 -42.25
N LEU A 8 29.46 -13.00 -41.55
CA LEU A 8 29.36 -11.55 -41.38
C LEU A 8 30.39 -11.05 -40.36
N PRO A 9 30.92 -9.82 -40.53
CA PRO A 9 31.72 -9.16 -39.50
C PRO A 9 30.97 -9.07 -38.17
N HIS A 10 31.69 -9.17 -37.06
CA HIS A 10 31.12 -9.13 -35.71
C HIS A 10 30.28 -7.88 -35.45
N GLU A 11 30.62 -6.75 -36.07
CA GLU A 11 29.88 -5.48 -35.97
C GLU A 11 28.52 -5.57 -36.66
N VAL A 12 28.46 -6.24 -37.82
CA VAL A 12 27.21 -6.45 -38.56
C VAL A 12 26.34 -7.47 -37.81
N LEU A 13 26.95 -8.56 -37.32
CA LEU A 13 26.26 -9.55 -36.51
C LEU A 13 25.71 -8.95 -35.21
N HIS A 14 26.48 -8.08 -34.55
CA HIS A 14 26.03 -7.30 -33.40
C HIS A 14 24.79 -6.48 -33.76
N SER A 15 24.86 -5.67 -34.82
CA SER A 15 23.76 -4.80 -35.24
C SER A 15 22.48 -5.59 -35.56
N ILE A 16 22.61 -6.75 -36.21
CA ILE A 16 21.47 -7.64 -36.49
C ILE A 16 20.84 -8.13 -35.17
N ILE A 17 21.65 -8.68 -34.26
CA ILE A 17 21.13 -9.27 -33.01
C ILE A 17 20.63 -8.18 -32.05
N ALA A 18 21.21 -6.98 -32.08
CA ALA A 18 20.78 -5.85 -31.25
C ALA A 18 19.38 -5.32 -31.61
N ASN A 19 18.80 -5.74 -32.74
CA ASN A 19 17.42 -5.43 -33.12
C ASN A 19 16.43 -6.58 -32.79
N ALA A 20 16.91 -7.70 -32.25
CA ALA A 20 16.03 -8.80 -31.80
C ALA A 20 15.42 -8.48 -30.43
N ASP A 21 14.27 -9.09 -30.12
CA ASP A 21 13.71 -9.05 -28.78
C ASP A 21 14.64 -9.80 -27.81
N PRO A 22 14.95 -9.24 -26.62
CA PRO A 22 15.74 -9.94 -25.60
C PRO A 22 15.26 -11.37 -25.27
N GLN A 23 13.96 -11.66 -25.41
CA GLN A 23 13.40 -13.00 -25.21
C GLN A 23 13.89 -14.05 -26.20
N ASP A 24 14.25 -13.61 -27.41
CA ASP A 24 14.66 -14.45 -28.55
C ASP A 24 16.16 -14.79 -28.53
N LEU A 25 16.94 -14.18 -27.64
CA LEU A 25 18.38 -14.47 -27.51
C LEU A 25 18.67 -15.93 -27.16
N ALA A 26 17.83 -16.57 -26.34
CA ALA A 26 18.02 -17.95 -25.95
C ALA A 26 17.87 -18.92 -27.15
N PRO A 27 16.79 -18.83 -27.96
CA PRO A 27 16.70 -19.56 -29.23
C PRO A 27 17.87 -19.33 -30.18
N LEU A 28 18.41 -18.11 -30.27
CA LEU A 28 19.54 -17.76 -31.15
C LEU A 28 20.87 -18.41 -30.71
N CYS A 29 20.97 -18.88 -29.46
CA CYS A 29 22.15 -19.60 -28.95
C CYS A 29 22.20 -21.08 -29.39
N CYS A 30 21.49 -21.46 -30.46
CA CYS A 30 21.37 -22.85 -30.93
C CYS A 30 22.67 -23.44 -31.49
N CYS A 31 23.60 -22.61 -31.97
CA CYS A 31 24.92 -23.05 -32.45
C CYS A 31 26.04 -22.48 -31.58
N ARG A 32 27.17 -23.21 -31.49
CA ARG A 32 28.31 -22.82 -30.65
C ARG A 32 28.82 -21.41 -30.97
N ALA A 33 28.95 -21.07 -32.25
CA ALA A 33 29.43 -19.76 -32.69
C ALA A 33 28.54 -18.61 -32.19
N LEU A 34 27.21 -18.70 -32.36
CA LEU A 34 26.29 -17.66 -31.89
C LEU A 34 26.20 -17.64 -30.37
N ASN A 35 26.17 -18.80 -29.73
CA ASN A 35 26.18 -18.89 -28.27
C ASN A 35 27.42 -18.19 -27.66
N ASP A 36 28.61 -18.44 -28.23
CA ASP A 36 29.85 -17.87 -27.74
C ASP A 36 29.94 -16.37 -28.05
N PHE A 37 29.43 -15.95 -29.21
CA PHE A 37 29.31 -14.52 -29.57
C PHE A 37 28.37 -13.79 -28.60
N ILE A 38 27.14 -14.28 -28.40
CA ILE A 38 26.14 -13.62 -27.56
C ILE A 38 26.60 -13.56 -26.10
N LYS A 39 27.05 -14.70 -25.53
CA LYS A 39 27.42 -14.76 -24.10
C LYS A 39 28.57 -13.84 -23.73
N ASN A 40 29.58 -13.70 -24.59
CA ASN A 40 30.77 -12.92 -24.31
C ASN A 40 30.66 -11.45 -24.77
N ASN A 41 29.57 -11.07 -25.45
CA ASN A 41 29.38 -9.72 -25.97
C ASN A 41 28.66 -8.83 -24.94
N HIS A 42 29.45 -8.23 -24.04
CA HIS A 42 28.95 -7.31 -23.02
C HIS A 42 28.24 -6.08 -23.59
N LEU A 43 28.71 -5.57 -24.73
CA LEU A 43 28.11 -4.39 -25.38
C LEU A 43 26.72 -4.72 -25.93
N LEU A 44 26.53 -5.90 -26.51
CA LEU A 44 25.24 -6.35 -27.00
C LEU A 44 24.21 -6.45 -25.87
N HIS A 45 24.59 -7.08 -24.74
CA HIS A 45 23.70 -7.16 -23.59
C HIS A 45 23.36 -5.77 -23.02
N LYS A 46 24.33 -4.86 -22.98
CA LYS A 46 24.09 -3.47 -22.57
C LYS A 46 23.15 -2.73 -23.51
N GLU A 47 23.37 -2.83 -24.83
CA GLU A 47 22.53 -2.17 -25.82
C GLU A 47 21.09 -2.70 -25.77
N LEU A 48 20.92 -4.02 -25.71
CA LEU A 48 19.60 -4.65 -25.59
C LEU A 48 18.90 -4.25 -24.30
N TYR A 49 19.62 -4.21 -23.17
CA TYR A 49 19.06 -3.74 -21.92
C TYR A 49 18.56 -2.29 -22.04
N LEU A 50 19.41 -1.37 -22.51
CA LEU A 50 19.09 0.06 -22.57
C LEU A 50 18.02 0.41 -23.62
N LYS A 51 17.73 -0.49 -24.56
CA LYS A 51 16.58 -0.38 -25.47
C LYS A 51 15.25 -0.72 -24.80
N THR A 52 15.28 -1.51 -23.73
CA THR A 52 14.06 -2.06 -23.10
C THR A 52 13.83 -1.48 -21.69
N PHE A 53 14.89 -1.12 -20.97
CA PHE A 53 14.86 -0.73 -19.56
C PHE A 53 15.68 0.53 -19.30
N ASP A 54 15.34 1.22 -18.20
CA ASP A 54 16.01 2.45 -17.80
C ASP A 54 17.46 2.20 -17.32
N PRO A 55 18.40 3.15 -17.52
CA PRO A 55 19.79 2.99 -17.11
C PRO A 55 19.97 2.79 -15.60
N LEU A 56 20.81 1.84 -15.21
CA LEU A 56 21.17 1.62 -13.80
C LEU A 56 22.16 2.70 -13.29
N PRO A 57 21.98 3.25 -12.06
CA PRO A 57 22.81 4.34 -11.52
C PRO A 57 24.31 4.03 -11.40
N GLN A 58 24.68 2.76 -11.18
CA GLN A 58 26.07 2.32 -10.96
C GLN A 58 26.59 1.41 -12.09
N SER A 59 26.35 1.81 -13.34
CA SER A 59 26.70 1.04 -14.55
C SER A 59 28.19 0.69 -14.76
N GLY A 60 29.10 1.25 -13.96
CA GLY A 60 30.55 1.12 -14.14
C GLY A 60 31.11 -0.30 -13.95
N ASN A 61 30.54 -1.10 -13.04
CA ASN A 61 30.98 -2.48 -12.73
C ASN A 61 29.93 -3.55 -13.04
N LEU A 62 28.83 -3.17 -13.70
CA LEU A 62 27.70 -4.06 -13.93
C LEU A 62 27.95 -5.06 -15.06
N VAL A 63 27.66 -6.33 -14.80
CA VAL A 63 27.61 -7.36 -15.83
C VAL A 63 26.19 -7.38 -16.40
N TRP A 64 26.01 -6.81 -17.60
CA TRP A 64 24.70 -6.64 -18.22
C TRP A 64 23.97 -7.94 -18.59
N GLY A 65 24.71 -9.02 -18.87
CA GLY A 65 24.13 -10.31 -19.28
C GLY A 65 23.21 -10.94 -18.23
N PRO A 66 23.67 -11.14 -16.98
CA PRO A 66 22.84 -11.61 -15.87
C PRO A 66 21.61 -10.73 -15.60
N GLU A 67 21.77 -9.41 -15.59
CA GLU A 67 20.65 -8.48 -15.35
C GLU A 67 19.59 -8.55 -16.44
N LEU A 68 20.01 -8.55 -17.71
CA LEU A 68 19.08 -8.72 -18.83
C LEU A 68 18.34 -10.05 -18.73
N ARG A 69 19.05 -11.14 -18.42
CA ARG A 69 18.44 -12.48 -18.27
C ARG A 69 17.41 -12.52 -17.14
N LYS A 70 17.69 -11.89 -16.00
CA LYS A 70 16.77 -11.80 -14.86
C LYS A 70 15.46 -11.13 -15.25
N LEU A 71 15.53 -10.00 -15.95
CA LEU A 71 14.34 -9.26 -16.39
C LEU A 71 13.59 -10.00 -17.50
N VAL A 72 14.30 -10.59 -18.46
CA VAL A 72 13.69 -11.45 -19.51
C VAL A 72 12.96 -12.64 -18.92
N ASN A 73 13.52 -13.30 -17.91
CA ASN A 73 12.84 -14.39 -17.21
C ASN A 73 11.57 -13.92 -16.52
N SER A 74 11.62 -12.77 -15.83
CA SER A 74 10.45 -12.17 -15.19
C SER A 74 9.38 -11.78 -16.20
N GLN A 75 9.77 -11.24 -17.35
CA GLN A 75 8.86 -10.93 -18.45
C GLN A 75 8.15 -12.18 -18.96
N LYS A 76 8.89 -13.27 -19.22
CA LYS A 76 8.30 -14.55 -19.65
C LYS A 76 7.31 -15.12 -18.63
N ILE A 77 7.60 -14.99 -17.34
CA ILE A 77 6.67 -15.40 -16.27
C ILE A 77 5.41 -14.53 -16.27
N LEU A 78 5.56 -13.21 -16.41
CA LEU A 78 4.45 -12.25 -16.48
C LEU A 78 3.59 -12.46 -17.74
N GLU A 79 4.18 -12.88 -18.86
CA GLU A 79 3.46 -13.15 -20.10
C GLU A 79 2.80 -14.54 -20.13
N SER A 80 3.33 -15.52 -19.40
CA SER A 80 2.78 -16.88 -19.29
C SER A 80 1.28 -16.90 -18.91
N ASP A 81 0.53 -17.87 -19.41
CA ASP A 81 -0.87 -18.13 -19.03
C ASP A 81 -1.00 -19.10 -17.84
N ASP A 82 0.12 -19.62 -17.34
CA ASP A 82 0.16 -20.57 -16.21
C ASP A 82 0.19 -19.84 -14.86
N ASP A 83 -0.96 -19.80 -14.18
CA ASP A 83 -1.11 -19.20 -12.85
C ASP A 83 -0.30 -19.94 -11.78
N SER A 84 -0.11 -21.26 -11.89
CA SER A 84 0.68 -22.03 -10.92
C SER A 84 2.16 -21.67 -11.01
N LEU A 85 2.67 -21.47 -12.23
CA LEU A 85 4.01 -20.96 -12.47
C LEU A 85 4.17 -19.55 -11.85
N LYS A 86 3.24 -18.63 -12.12
CA LYS A 86 3.28 -17.26 -11.58
C LYS A 86 3.37 -17.25 -10.06
N LEU A 87 2.49 -17.99 -9.39
CA LEU A 87 2.47 -18.09 -7.93
C LEU A 87 3.78 -18.67 -7.38
N SER A 88 4.32 -19.72 -8.00
CA SER A 88 5.59 -20.32 -7.56
C SER A 88 6.80 -19.36 -7.67
N GLN A 89 6.73 -18.44 -8.63
CA GLN A 89 7.79 -17.48 -8.96
C GLN A 89 7.55 -16.07 -8.39
N LEU A 90 6.55 -15.89 -7.51
CA LEU A 90 6.18 -14.59 -6.94
C LEU A 90 7.37 -13.82 -6.39
N HIS A 91 8.21 -14.44 -5.57
CA HIS A 91 9.42 -13.83 -5.01
C HIS A 91 10.41 -13.27 -6.06
N ILE A 92 10.65 -13.99 -7.16
CA ILE A 92 11.59 -13.57 -8.22
C ILE A 92 11.02 -12.38 -9.00
N VAL A 93 9.73 -12.45 -9.33
CA VAL A 93 9.02 -11.37 -10.02
C VAL A 93 8.95 -10.14 -9.11
N ALA A 94 8.59 -10.31 -7.83
CA ALA A 94 8.49 -9.24 -6.86
C ALA A 94 9.82 -8.50 -6.66
N ALA A 95 10.94 -9.24 -6.55
CA ALA A 95 12.27 -8.65 -6.46
C ALA A 95 12.60 -7.85 -7.73
N SER A 96 12.33 -8.42 -8.91
CA SER A 96 12.59 -7.74 -10.20
C SER A 96 11.75 -6.48 -10.37
N ILE A 97 10.48 -6.48 -9.93
CA ILE A 97 9.63 -5.28 -9.94
C ILE A 97 10.20 -4.21 -9.00
N GLN A 98 10.60 -4.58 -7.78
CA GLN A 98 11.21 -3.63 -6.83
C GLN A 98 12.50 -3.01 -7.37
N ASP A 99 13.34 -3.80 -8.03
CA ASP A 99 14.54 -3.28 -8.69
C ASP A 99 14.20 -2.32 -9.83
N LEU A 100 13.22 -2.66 -10.67
CA LEU A 100 12.77 -1.78 -11.76
C LEU A 100 12.22 -0.45 -11.23
N LEU A 101 11.45 -0.47 -10.14
CA LEU A 101 10.92 0.73 -9.49
C LEU A 101 12.03 1.58 -8.86
N THR A 102 12.98 0.95 -8.17
CA THR A 102 14.10 1.65 -7.52
C THR A 102 15.00 2.36 -8.54
N ASN A 103 15.13 1.79 -9.74
CA ASN A 103 15.97 2.33 -10.80
C ASN A 103 15.21 3.13 -11.86
N ALA A 104 13.90 3.34 -11.70
CA ALA A 104 13.11 4.15 -12.62
C ALA A 104 13.42 5.65 -12.41
N PRO A 105 13.47 6.45 -13.49
CA PRO A 105 13.62 7.90 -13.38
C PRO A 105 12.41 8.53 -12.70
N VAL A 106 12.63 9.74 -12.17
CA VAL A 106 11.61 10.53 -11.47
C VAL A 106 10.40 10.84 -12.35
N ASP A 107 10.61 11.17 -13.63
CA ASP A 107 9.51 11.45 -14.55
C ASP A 107 8.89 10.16 -15.09
N PRO A 108 7.64 9.82 -14.70
CA PRO A 108 7.02 8.56 -15.08
C PRO A 108 6.81 8.43 -16.58
N LYS A 109 6.63 9.55 -17.31
CA LYS A 109 6.40 9.53 -18.76
C LYS A 109 7.65 9.09 -19.53
N SER A 110 8.82 9.38 -18.97
CA SER A 110 10.10 9.02 -19.57
C SER A 110 10.59 7.61 -19.22
N SER A 111 10.03 6.99 -18.18
CA SER A 111 10.51 5.70 -17.67
C SER A 111 10.08 4.53 -18.55
N LEU A 112 11.06 3.81 -19.10
CA LEU A 112 10.84 2.54 -19.78
C LEU A 112 10.40 1.46 -18.78
N ASN A 113 10.94 1.47 -17.55
CA ASN A 113 10.59 0.52 -16.50
C ASN A 113 9.10 0.61 -16.13
N LEU A 114 8.59 1.82 -15.90
CA LEU A 114 7.18 2.01 -15.54
C LEU A 114 6.24 1.68 -16.70
N GLN A 115 6.62 2.01 -17.94
CA GLN A 115 5.85 1.61 -19.13
C GLN A 115 5.79 0.09 -19.28
N PHE A 116 6.92 -0.59 -19.09
CA PHE A 116 7.03 -2.04 -19.10
C PHE A 116 6.14 -2.69 -18.04
N LEU A 117 6.21 -2.23 -16.79
CA LEU A 117 5.40 -2.75 -15.69
C LEU A 117 3.91 -2.48 -15.90
N THR A 118 3.54 -1.28 -16.33
CA THR A 118 2.15 -0.91 -16.62
C THR A 118 1.54 -1.84 -17.65
N LYS A 119 2.23 -2.05 -18.78
CA LYS A 119 1.78 -2.93 -19.86
C LYS A 119 1.56 -4.37 -19.39
N LEU A 120 2.49 -4.94 -18.62
CA LEU A 120 2.37 -6.34 -18.17
C LEU A 120 1.25 -6.53 -17.16
N PHE A 121 0.95 -5.52 -16.34
CA PHE A 121 -0.14 -5.58 -15.36
C PHE A 121 -1.53 -5.22 -15.93
N GLU A 122 -1.63 -4.88 -17.22
CA GLU A 122 -2.93 -4.90 -17.94
C GLU A 122 -3.53 -6.32 -17.98
N LYS A 123 -2.68 -7.35 -17.90
CA LYS A 123 -3.12 -8.75 -17.84
C LYS A 123 -3.69 -9.07 -16.46
N GLN A 124 -5.00 -9.33 -16.38
CA GLN A 124 -5.69 -9.63 -15.12
C GLN A 124 -5.08 -10.82 -14.34
N GLN A 125 -4.53 -11.83 -15.02
CA GLN A 125 -3.83 -12.95 -14.35
C GLN A 125 -2.64 -12.48 -13.51
N ASN A 126 -1.92 -11.44 -13.95
CA ASN A 126 -0.80 -10.88 -13.20
C ASN A 126 -1.30 -10.14 -11.96
N ILE A 127 -2.38 -9.38 -12.08
CA ILE A 127 -3.04 -8.77 -10.92
C ILE A 127 -3.44 -9.84 -9.91
N ASN A 128 -4.17 -10.88 -10.35
CA ASN A 128 -4.67 -11.92 -9.46
C ASN A 128 -3.54 -12.70 -8.77
N SER A 129 -2.47 -13.03 -9.51
CA SER A 129 -1.38 -13.89 -9.02
C SER A 129 -0.33 -13.14 -8.19
N PHE A 130 -0.13 -11.85 -8.42
CA PHE A 130 0.94 -11.09 -7.76
C PHE A 130 0.41 -10.02 -6.79
N LEU A 131 -0.81 -9.50 -6.97
CA LEU A 131 -1.38 -8.44 -6.12
C LEU A 131 -2.51 -8.94 -5.20
N CYS A 132 -3.12 -10.09 -5.50
CA CYS A 132 -4.25 -10.62 -4.73
C CYS A 132 -3.95 -11.94 -4.01
N SER A 133 -2.70 -12.19 -3.64
CA SER A 133 -2.27 -13.42 -2.94
C SER A 133 -2.14 -13.25 -1.43
N SER A 134 -2.50 -12.09 -0.87
CA SER A 134 -2.56 -11.90 0.58
C SER A 134 -3.70 -12.70 1.22
N SER A 135 -3.61 -12.88 2.54
CA SER A 135 -4.63 -13.50 3.39
C SER A 135 -5.97 -12.75 3.33
N LEU A 136 -5.95 -11.43 3.14
CA LEU A 136 -7.14 -10.61 2.98
C LEU A 136 -7.98 -11.08 1.78
N PHE A 137 -7.34 -11.24 0.61
CA PHE A 137 -8.01 -11.73 -0.59
C PHE A 137 -8.35 -13.23 -0.52
N GLU A 138 -7.51 -14.04 0.14
CA GLU A 138 -7.80 -15.46 0.38
C GLU A 138 -9.10 -15.62 1.18
N TRP A 139 -9.24 -14.86 2.26
CA TRP A 139 -10.41 -14.87 3.11
C TRP A 139 -11.67 -14.39 2.37
N ALA A 140 -11.59 -13.26 1.66
CA ALA A 140 -12.71 -12.76 0.86
C ALA A 140 -13.17 -13.75 -0.23
N ARG A 141 -12.22 -14.48 -0.87
CA ARG A 141 -12.55 -15.55 -1.83
C ARG A 141 -13.22 -16.74 -1.18
N ALA A 142 -12.73 -17.20 -0.02
CA ALA A 142 -13.26 -18.36 0.67
C ALA A 142 -14.73 -18.16 1.09
N GLU A 143 -15.06 -16.99 1.64
CA GLU A 143 -16.43 -16.65 2.00
C GLU A 143 -17.32 -16.43 0.78
N SER A 144 -16.82 -15.80 -0.28
CA SER A 144 -17.53 -15.67 -1.55
C SER A 144 -17.89 -17.03 -2.15
N TRP A 145 -16.99 -18.01 -2.09
CA TRP A 145 -17.25 -19.40 -2.53
C TRP A 145 -18.26 -20.11 -1.61
N GLY A 146 -18.18 -19.85 -0.31
CA GLY A 146 -19.18 -20.29 0.67
C GLY A 146 -20.58 -19.74 0.37
N ALA A 147 -20.69 -18.45 0.05
CA ALA A 147 -21.92 -17.80 -0.36
C ALA A 147 -22.44 -18.33 -1.70
N LEU A 148 -21.59 -18.51 -2.71
CA LEU A 148 -21.96 -19.10 -4.01
C LEU A 148 -22.41 -20.56 -3.87
N SER A 149 -21.80 -21.33 -2.98
CA SER A 149 -22.23 -22.70 -2.69
C SER A 149 -23.61 -22.75 -2.01
N LYS A 150 -23.90 -21.82 -1.11
CA LYS A 150 -25.23 -21.63 -0.49
C LYS A 150 -26.26 -21.15 -1.50
N ILE A 151 -25.91 -20.20 -2.38
CA ILE A 151 -26.78 -19.73 -3.46
C ILE A 151 -27.07 -20.86 -4.45
N ARG A 152 -26.09 -21.69 -4.82
CA ARG A 152 -26.29 -22.84 -5.73
C ARG A 152 -27.20 -23.89 -5.10
N LYS A 153 -27.00 -24.23 -3.81
CA LYS A 153 -27.92 -25.08 -3.05
C LYS A 153 -29.32 -24.47 -2.93
N ASN A 154 -29.43 -23.17 -2.72
CA ASN A 154 -30.72 -22.47 -2.71
C ASN A 154 -31.37 -22.41 -4.10
N ARG A 155 -30.58 -22.39 -5.18
CA ARG A 155 -31.07 -22.45 -6.56
C ARG A 155 -31.62 -23.85 -6.90
N ASP A 156 -30.96 -24.89 -6.39
CA ASP A 156 -31.45 -26.28 -6.47
C ASP A 156 -32.75 -26.45 -5.66
N ILE A 157 -32.89 -25.74 -4.53
CA ILE A 157 -34.16 -25.67 -3.77
C ILE A 157 -35.21 -24.80 -4.50
N SER A 158 -34.79 -23.72 -5.17
CA SER A 158 -35.67 -22.80 -5.90
C SER A 158 -36.22 -23.42 -7.19
N ALA A 159 -35.58 -24.46 -7.73
CA ALA A 159 -36.14 -25.31 -8.78
C ALA A 159 -37.35 -26.13 -8.31
N MET A 160 -37.68 -26.12 -7.02
CA MET A 160 -38.89 -26.72 -6.43
C MET A 160 -39.99 -25.69 -6.09
N LEU A 161 -39.78 -24.40 -6.35
CA LEU A 161 -40.78 -23.34 -6.13
C LEU A 161 -41.41 -22.91 -7.45
N THR A 162 -42.72 -22.62 -7.46
CA THR A 162 -43.43 -22.18 -8.66
C THR A 162 -43.06 -20.73 -9.02
N GLU A 163 -43.17 -20.33 -10.30
CA GLU A 163 -42.83 -18.97 -10.76
C GLU A 163 -43.55 -17.85 -9.98
N GLU A 164 -44.74 -18.13 -9.44
CA GLU A 164 -45.48 -17.18 -8.59
C GLU A 164 -44.82 -16.94 -7.22
N GLN A 165 -44.17 -17.95 -6.65
CA GLN A 165 -43.45 -17.82 -5.38
C GLN A 165 -42.13 -17.05 -5.56
N LEU A 166 -41.47 -17.21 -6.71
CA LEU A 166 -40.27 -16.47 -7.06
C LEU A 166 -40.56 -14.96 -7.26
N LYS A 167 -41.66 -14.64 -7.96
CA LYS A 167 -42.08 -13.24 -8.17
C LYS A 167 -42.43 -12.52 -6.87
N ARG A 168 -43.05 -13.20 -5.89
CA ARG A 168 -43.34 -12.59 -4.57
C ARG A 168 -42.06 -12.29 -3.79
N ALA A 169 -41.10 -13.22 -3.77
CA ALA A 169 -39.83 -13.03 -3.06
C ALA A 169 -38.98 -11.89 -3.65
N GLU A 170 -38.95 -11.74 -4.98
CA GLU A 170 -38.25 -10.62 -5.64
C GLU A 170 -38.92 -9.27 -5.35
N GLN A 171 -40.25 -9.26 -5.24
CA GLN A 171 -41.02 -8.06 -4.91
C GLN A 171 -40.77 -7.61 -3.46
N GLU A 172 -40.72 -8.56 -2.52
CA GLU A 172 -40.41 -8.32 -1.10
C GLU A 172 -38.96 -7.83 -0.89
N LEU A 173 -37.99 -8.42 -1.60
CA LEU A 173 -36.58 -7.99 -1.56
C LEU A 173 -36.39 -6.58 -2.14
N GLY A 174 -37.07 -6.27 -3.24
CA GLY A 174 -37.04 -4.94 -3.87
C GLY A 174 -37.77 -3.84 -3.06
N GLN A 175 -38.61 -4.22 -2.10
CA GLN A 175 -39.27 -3.32 -1.17
C GLN A 175 -38.39 -3.07 0.06
N SER A 176 -37.78 -4.13 0.62
CA SER A 176 -36.81 -4.03 1.72
C SER A 176 -35.57 -3.20 1.37
N LEU A 177 -35.07 -3.28 0.13
CA LEU A 177 -33.95 -2.47 -0.34
C LEU A 177 -34.31 -1.00 -0.54
N ARG A 178 -35.58 -0.69 -0.86
CA ARG A 178 -36.06 0.70 -0.98
C ARG A 178 -36.25 1.35 0.38
N ASP A 179 -36.76 0.60 1.36
CA ASP A 179 -36.93 1.08 2.74
C ASP A 179 -35.59 1.34 3.44
N ARG A 180 -34.50 0.68 3.02
CA ARG A 180 -33.12 0.97 3.48
C ARG A 180 -32.47 2.19 2.82
N SER A 181 -32.97 2.65 1.67
CA SER A 181 -32.39 3.79 0.94
C SER A 181 -32.90 5.16 1.40
N THR A 182 -33.91 5.18 2.29
CA THR A 182 -34.58 6.40 2.78
C THR A 182 -34.18 6.81 4.19
N SER A 183 -33.17 6.19 4.81
CA SER A 183 -32.63 6.67 6.09
C SER A 183 -31.66 7.82 5.85
N ASP A 184 -31.97 8.98 6.42
CA ASP A 184 -31.15 10.19 6.43
C ASP A 184 -29.68 9.88 6.75
N SER A 185 -28.77 10.37 5.90
CA SER A 185 -27.34 10.35 6.18
C SER A 185 -27.04 11.18 7.43
N PRO A 186 -26.37 10.63 8.45
CA PRO A 186 -26.03 11.39 9.64
C PRO A 186 -24.94 12.43 9.36
N ASP A 187 -25.01 13.54 10.09
CA ASP A 187 -24.06 14.64 10.00
C ASP A 187 -22.68 14.21 10.55
N PRO A 188 -21.61 14.20 9.74
CA PRO A 188 -20.26 13.82 10.19
C PRO A 188 -19.72 14.72 11.32
N GLU A 189 -20.29 15.91 11.53
CA GLU A 189 -19.92 16.80 12.64
C GLU A 189 -20.41 16.28 14.00
N GLY A 190 -21.56 15.58 14.06
CA GLY A 190 -22.06 15.00 15.32
C GLY A 190 -21.31 13.75 15.77
N MET A 191 -20.67 13.01 14.85
CA MET A 191 -19.84 11.84 15.15
C MET A 191 -18.48 12.23 15.73
N ALA A 192 -17.94 13.35 15.25
CA ALA A 192 -16.70 13.95 15.72
C ALA A 192 -16.73 14.32 17.21
N ASP A 193 -17.84 14.88 17.68
CA ASP A 193 -18.04 15.28 19.08
C ASP A 193 -18.17 14.06 20.01
N ARG A 194 -18.82 12.97 19.56
CA ARG A 194 -18.97 11.74 20.36
C ARG A 194 -17.66 10.98 20.58
N MET A 195 -16.67 11.14 19.71
CA MET A 195 -15.34 10.58 19.94
C MET A 195 -14.61 11.24 21.12
N LEU A 196 -15.04 12.44 21.55
CA LEU A 196 -14.42 13.19 22.64
C LEU A 196 -15.07 12.90 23.99
N GLU A 197 -16.28 12.33 23.99
CA GLU A 197 -16.98 11.90 25.21
C GLU A 197 -16.58 10.45 25.53
N GLN A 198 -15.37 10.25 26.06
CA GLN A 198 -15.07 9.02 26.78
C GLN A 198 -15.91 8.99 28.07
N PRO A 199 -16.68 7.94 28.37
CA PRO A 199 -17.30 7.81 29.67
C PRO A 199 -16.21 7.67 30.74
N GLU A 200 -16.14 8.61 31.69
CA GLU A 200 -15.28 8.51 32.87
C GLU A 200 -15.64 7.23 33.64
N LEU A 201 -14.81 6.19 33.52
CA LEU A 201 -14.92 4.97 34.32
C LEU A 201 -14.28 5.22 35.69
N ASP A 202 -15.16 5.47 36.66
CA ASP A 202 -14.86 5.69 38.07
C ASP A 202 -14.21 4.44 38.69
N THR A 203 -12.90 4.48 38.89
CA THR A 203 -12.13 3.38 39.50
C THR A 203 -12.12 3.52 41.01
N THR A 204 -13.05 2.85 41.69
CA THR A 204 -13.00 2.68 43.15
C THR A 204 -13.02 1.20 43.56
N LEU A 205 -11.94 0.81 44.26
CA LEU A 205 -11.83 -0.27 45.27
C LEU A 205 -11.90 -1.73 44.75
N SER A 206 -11.14 -2.72 45.25
CA SER A 206 -10.24 -2.81 46.41
C SER A 206 -9.41 -4.11 46.36
N ASP A 207 -8.24 -4.04 47.00
CA ASP A 207 -7.43 -5.12 47.59
C ASP A 207 -8.14 -6.48 47.84
N THR A 208 -7.46 -7.57 47.48
CA THR A 208 -7.21 -8.66 48.45
C THR A 208 -5.92 -9.41 48.12
N SER A 209 -5.25 -9.77 49.20
CA SER A 209 -3.88 -10.23 49.37
C SER A 209 -3.66 -11.74 49.12
N ARG A 210 -2.51 -12.06 48.51
CA ARG A 210 -1.42 -12.93 49.02
C ARG A 210 -1.77 -14.29 49.66
N ILE A 211 -1.34 -15.39 49.03
CA ILE A 211 -0.73 -16.64 49.57
C ILE A 211 0.09 -17.24 48.39
N GLY A 212 1.44 -17.24 48.33
CA GLY A 212 2.39 -18.20 48.94
C GLY A 212 2.19 -19.63 48.38
N ASP A 213 3.14 -20.47 47.99
CA ASP A 213 4.60 -20.47 47.80
C ASP A 213 4.93 -21.92 47.32
N THR A 214 6.12 -22.17 46.75
CA THR A 214 6.76 -23.50 46.47
C THR A 214 6.18 -24.33 45.29
N ASP A 215 6.94 -25.05 44.46
CA ASP A 215 8.30 -25.57 44.59
C ASP A 215 8.93 -25.82 43.20
N SER A 216 10.26 -25.83 43.22
CA SER A 216 11.23 -26.14 42.20
C SER A 216 11.17 -27.58 41.64
N THR A 217 11.52 -27.77 40.37
CA THR A 217 12.26 -28.96 39.91
C THR A 217 12.91 -28.72 38.54
N SER A 218 14.18 -29.09 38.49
CA SER A 218 15.16 -28.96 37.41
C SER A 218 15.10 -30.11 36.40
N GLU A 219 15.55 -29.79 35.18
CA GLU A 219 16.28 -30.63 34.21
C GLU A 219 15.65 -31.94 33.71
N GLN A 220 15.46 -32.05 32.38
CA GLN A 220 16.18 -33.06 31.59
C GLN A 220 16.05 -32.79 30.08
N GLU A 221 17.19 -32.47 29.47
CA GLU A 221 17.43 -32.59 28.04
C GLU A 221 17.41 -34.07 27.62
N SER A 222 16.67 -34.40 26.58
CA SER A 222 16.81 -35.67 25.87
C SER A 222 16.95 -35.41 24.37
N VAL A 223 18.19 -35.56 23.91
CA VAL A 223 18.61 -35.59 22.51
C VAL A 223 18.25 -36.96 21.93
N GLU A 224 17.31 -37.01 20.97
CA GLU A 224 17.14 -38.18 20.11
C GLU A 224 17.30 -37.79 18.64
N ALA A 225 18.38 -38.29 18.06
CA ALA A 225 18.75 -38.15 16.67
C ALA A 225 17.93 -39.12 15.81
N HIS A 226 17.11 -38.58 14.89
CA HIS A 226 16.51 -39.35 13.81
C HIS A 226 17.03 -38.90 12.44
N ALA A 227 17.27 -39.91 11.60
CA ALA A 227 18.13 -39.92 10.44
C ALA A 227 17.69 -38.97 9.30
N ALA A 228 18.69 -38.38 8.65
CA ALA A 228 18.56 -37.48 7.51
C ALA A 228 18.02 -38.19 6.25
N GLY A 229 16.82 -37.79 5.81
CA GLY A 229 16.34 -37.95 4.44
C GLY A 229 16.79 -36.78 3.54
N PRO A 230 16.61 -36.86 2.21
CA PRO A 230 17.22 -35.94 1.27
C PRO A 230 16.73 -34.51 1.50
N THR A 231 17.69 -33.59 1.61
CA THR A 231 17.52 -32.17 1.88
C THR A 231 16.62 -31.53 0.82
N SER A 232 15.32 -31.43 1.12
CA SER A 232 14.45 -30.47 0.45
C SER A 232 14.97 -29.08 0.79
N ALA A 233 15.21 -28.24 -0.23
CA ALA A 233 15.45 -26.82 -0.02
C ALA A 233 14.40 -26.27 0.97
N PRO A 234 14.78 -25.41 1.93
CA PRO A 234 13.84 -24.92 2.95
C PRO A 234 12.59 -24.36 2.25
N GLN A 235 11.44 -24.98 2.53
CA GLN A 235 10.16 -24.51 2.00
C GLN A 235 9.91 -23.11 2.54
N ARG A 236 9.73 -22.13 1.64
CA ARG A 236 9.49 -20.74 2.02
C ARG A 236 8.16 -20.66 2.79
N PRO A 237 8.09 -19.91 3.92
CA PRO A 237 6.84 -19.75 4.65
C PRO A 237 5.78 -19.10 3.77
N GLN A 238 4.55 -19.61 3.78
CA GLN A 238 3.43 -19.04 3.04
C GLN A 238 3.16 -17.56 3.42
N SER A 239 3.50 -17.16 4.65
CA SER A 239 3.41 -15.77 5.13
C SER A 239 4.32 -14.81 4.35
N TYR A 240 5.48 -15.26 3.88
CA TYR A 240 6.42 -14.42 3.14
C TYR A 240 5.87 -14.00 1.78
N ASP A 241 5.34 -14.95 1.01
CA ASP A 241 4.78 -14.66 -0.31
C ASP A 241 3.51 -13.79 -0.21
N ARG A 242 2.71 -13.95 0.86
CA ARG A 242 1.57 -13.07 1.18
C ARG A 242 2.00 -11.62 1.42
N GLN A 243 3.02 -11.42 2.26
CA GLN A 243 3.58 -10.09 2.56
C GLN A 243 4.18 -9.44 1.30
N LEU A 244 4.88 -10.20 0.46
CA LEU A 244 5.38 -9.71 -0.83
C LEU A 244 4.25 -9.30 -1.78
N SER A 245 3.18 -10.09 -1.86
CA SER A 245 2.02 -9.76 -2.69
C SER A 245 1.37 -8.45 -2.26
N ALA A 246 1.15 -8.29 -0.94
CA ALA A 246 0.59 -7.07 -0.37
C ALA A 246 1.51 -5.86 -0.58
N LYS A 247 2.84 -6.04 -0.47
CA LYS A 247 3.84 -4.99 -0.78
C LYS A 247 3.72 -4.53 -2.23
N LEU A 248 3.64 -5.49 -3.17
CA LEU A 248 3.45 -5.17 -4.58
C LEU A 248 2.14 -4.43 -4.84
N HIS A 249 1.07 -4.80 -4.16
CA HIS A 249 -0.23 -4.11 -4.29
C HIS A 249 -0.17 -2.68 -3.75
N CYS A 250 0.52 -2.45 -2.62
CA CYS A 250 0.76 -1.10 -2.10
C CYS A 250 1.58 -0.23 -3.08
N LEU A 251 2.60 -0.80 -3.73
CA LEU A 251 3.39 -0.11 -4.75
C LEU A 251 2.61 0.13 -6.05
N TYR A 252 1.77 -0.82 -6.45
CA TYR A 252 0.83 -0.70 -7.57
C TYR A 252 -0.10 0.50 -7.35
N GLY A 253 -0.61 0.66 -6.13
CA GLY A 253 -1.26 1.88 -5.64
C GLY A 253 -2.71 2.08 -6.11
N ILE A 254 -3.26 1.13 -6.89
CA ILE A 254 -4.67 1.07 -7.25
C ILE A 254 -5.29 -0.11 -6.52
N PRO A 255 -6.30 0.12 -5.66
CA PRO A 255 -6.99 -0.98 -5.00
C PRO A 255 -7.71 -1.89 -5.99
N VAL A 256 -7.34 -3.16 -5.95
CA VAL A 256 -7.93 -4.20 -6.78
C VAL A 256 -9.18 -4.76 -6.10
N GLY A 257 -10.28 -4.89 -6.85
CA GLY A 257 -11.51 -5.51 -6.37
C GLY A 257 -11.53 -7.03 -6.44
N THR A 258 -12.46 -7.65 -5.71
CA THR A 258 -12.68 -9.10 -5.73
C THR A 258 -13.49 -9.51 -6.97
N VAL A 259 -12.91 -10.35 -7.82
CA VAL A 259 -13.52 -11.51 -8.54
C VAL A 259 -14.79 -11.33 -9.41
N ARG A 260 -15.59 -10.27 -9.38
CA ARG A 260 -16.90 -10.29 -10.09
C ARG A 260 -16.83 -10.12 -11.62
N LYS A 261 -15.66 -9.78 -12.18
CA LYS A 261 -15.39 -9.88 -13.62
C LYS A 261 -14.83 -11.24 -14.07
N ILE A 262 -14.76 -12.26 -13.20
CA ILE A 262 -14.15 -13.56 -13.54
C ILE A 262 -15.02 -14.43 -14.48
N TYR A 263 -16.30 -14.11 -14.72
CA TYR A 263 -17.19 -14.98 -15.52
C TYR A 263 -17.96 -14.33 -16.68
N GLN A 264 -17.77 -13.05 -16.97
CA GLN A 264 -18.48 -12.42 -18.10
C GLN A 264 -17.46 -11.74 -19.00
N GLY A 265 -17.27 -12.30 -20.20
CA GLY A 265 -16.38 -11.83 -21.26
C GLY A 265 -16.75 -10.46 -21.85
N SER A 266 -16.95 -9.47 -20.98
CA SER A 266 -17.09 -8.07 -21.33
C SER A 266 -15.69 -7.45 -21.38
N PRO A 267 -15.39 -6.61 -22.39
CA PRO A 267 -14.10 -5.94 -22.50
C PRO A 267 -13.83 -5.08 -21.26
N PRO A 268 -12.56 -4.89 -20.86
CA PRO A 268 -12.19 -4.08 -19.71
C PRO A 268 -12.54 -2.62 -19.99
N ARG A 269 -13.76 -2.23 -19.64
CA ARG A 269 -14.03 -0.83 -19.32
C ARG A 269 -13.45 -0.63 -17.92
N TYR A 270 -12.47 0.25 -17.81
CA TYR A 270 -11.92 0.82 -16.58
C TYR A 270 -13.00 1.58 -15.78
N SER A 271 -14.06 0.87 -15.41
CA SER A 271 -15.06 1.35 -14.46
C SER A 271 -14.49 1.12 -13.06
N LEU A 272 -13.51 1.95 -12.67
CA LEU A 272 -12.90 2.07 -11.34
C LEU A 272 -13.91 2.42 -10.21
N ARG A 273 -15.21 2.40 -10.48
CA ARG A 273 -16.27 2.87 -9.58
C ARG A 273 -16.83 1.81 -8.61
N HIS A 274 -16.53 0.51 -8.79
CA HIS A 274 -17.25 -0.56 -8.10
C HIS A 274 -16.40 -1.75 -7.60
N ASP A 275 -15.07 -1.70 -7.66
CA ASP A 275 -14.24 -2.88 -7.37
C ASP A 275 -13.91 -3.03 -5.88
N THR A 276 -13.68 -1.93 -5.14
CA THR A 276 -13.31 -1.99 -3.71
C THR A 276 -14.46 -2.37 -2.78
N THR A 277 -15.72 -2.18 -3.20
CA THR A 277 -16.92 -2.46 -2.39
C THR A 277 -16.98 -3.88 -1.83
N GLU A 278 -16.46 -4.88 -2.54
CA GLU A 278 -16.54 -6.28 -2.10
C GLU A 278 -15.45 -6.65 -1.09
N ILE A 279 -14.25 -6.08 -1.20
CA ILE A 279 -13.11 -6.37 -0.32
C ILE A 279 -13.07 -5.44 0.89
N HIS A 280 -13.67 -4.27 0.78
CA HIS A 280 -13.64 -3.22 1.79
C HIS A 280 -14.08 -3.68 3.19
N PRO A 281 -15.21 -4.39 3.38
CA PRO A 281 -15.63 -4.84 4.72
C PRO A 281 -14.61 -5.75 5.43
N TYR A 282 -13.88 -6.55 4.64
CA TYR A 282 -12.81 -7.43 5.14
C TYR A 282 -11.60 -6.60 5.55
N ALA A 283 -11.18 -5.65 4.70
CA ALA A 283 -10.07 -4.74 5.00
C ALA A 283 -10.37 -3.90 6.26
N ARG A 284 -11.60 -3.36 6.33
CA ARG A 284 -12.12 -2.59 7.48
C ARG A 284 -12.04 -3.40 8.76
N SER A 285 -12.48 -4.66 8.74
CA SER A 285 -12.42 -5.53 9.93
C SER A 285 -10.99 -5.77 10.43
N ARG A 286 -9.99 -5.81 9.54
CA ARG A 286 -8.58 -5.95 9.91
C ARG A 286 -8.00 -4.64 10.46
N VAL A 287 -8.36 -3.51 9.87
CA VAL A 287 -7.89 -2.17 10.28
C VAL A 287 -8.39 -1.82 11.67
N TYR A 288 -9.64 -2.13 12.01
CA TYR A 288 -10.23 -1.78 13.31
C TYR A 288 -10.18 -2.91 14.36
N ASP A 289 -9.40 -3.98 14.12
CA ASP A 289 -9.18 -5.04 15.11
C ASP A 289 -8.10 -4.61 16.12
N LEU A 290 -8.53 -4.09 17.27
CA LEU A 290 -7.62 -3.58 18.31
C LEU A 290 -6.75 -4.68 18.92
N ARG A 291 -7.12 -5.96 18.79
CA ARG A 291 -6.28 -7.10 19.22
C ARG A 291 -4.94 -7.15 18.48
N GLN A 292 -4.88 -6.54 17.29
CA GLN A 292 -3.69 -6.47 16.43
C GLN A 292 -2.87 -5.19 16.65
N HIS A 293 -3.24 -4.38 17.66
CA HIS A 293 -2.57 -3.15 18.06
C HIS A 293 -1.99 -3.36 19.46
N THR A 294 -0.67 -3.51 19.51
CA THR A 294 0.11 -3.83 20.70
C THR A 294 1.17 -2.76 20.91
N GLU A 295 1.42 -2.36 22.16
CA GLU A 295 2.42 -1.34 22.48
C GLU A 295 3.84 -1.81 22.14
N ASP A 296 4.22 -2.99 22.63
CA ASP A 296 5.60 -3.49 22.54
C ASP A 296 5.96 -4.14 21.19
N GLY A 297 4.98 -4.77 20.53
CA GLY A 297 5.24 -5.56 19.33
C GLY A 297 5.01 -4.76 18.04
N THR A 298 3.79 -4.26 17.87
CA THR A 298 3.38 -3.53 16.66
C THR A 298 3.48 -2.01 16.81
N PHE A 299 3.75 -1.49 18.00
CA PHE A 299 3.77 -0.05 18.28
C PHE A 299 2.50 0.69 17.82
N TRP A 300 1.35 -0.02 17.77
CA TRP A 300 0.10 0.46 17.17
C TRP A 300 0.21 0.95 15.71
N GLY A 301 1.30 0.59 15.03
CA GLY A 301 1.57 0.90 13.64
C GLY A 301 1.35 -0.29 12.71
N PRO A 302 1.63 -0.10 11.42
CA PRO A 302 1.55 -1.15 10.41
C PRO A 302 2.79 -2.07 10.45
N PHE A 303 3.11 -2.58 11.64
CA PHE A 303 4.24 -3.47 11.89
C PHE A 303 3.75 -4.87 12.25
N LEU A 304 4.59 -5.87 12.00
CA LEU A 304 4.43 -7.21 12.54
C LEU A 304 4.58 -7.15 14.07
N ASP A 305 3.92 -8.08 14.76
CA ASP A 305 3.97 -8.19 16.23
C ASP A 305 5.26 -8.89 16.67
N ASP A 306 6.41 -8.38 16.22
CA ASP A 306 7.74 -8.91 16.48
C ASP A 306 8.62 -7.99 17.34
N GLY A 307 8.19 -6.75 17.59
CA GLY A 307 8.96 -5.74 18.32
C GLY A 307 10.17 -5.21 17.55
N LEU A 308 10.37 -5.64 16.30
CA LEU A 308 11.52 -5.30 15.45
C LEU A 308 11.19 -4.23 14.41
N GLN A 309 9.96 -3.70 14.42
CA GLN A 309 9.46 -2.73 13.46
C GLN A 309 9.49 -3.26 12.01
N THR A 310 9.40 -4.59 11.84
CA THR A 310 9.24 -5.18 10.51
C THR A 310 7.89 -4.78 9.97
N VAL A 311 7.84 -4.23 8.76
CA VAL A 311 6.58 -3.74 8.16
C VAL A 311 5.63 -4.90 7.87
N ASP A 312 4.37 -4.77 8.32
CA ASP A 312 3.26 -5.63 7.91
C ASP A 312 2.56 -5.03 6.68
N TRP A 313 2.95 -5.55 5.52
CA TRP A 313 2.41 -5.12 4.23
C TRP A 313 0.95 -5.51 4.04
N GLU A 314 0.45 -6.56 4.69
CA GLU A 314 -0.98 -6.90 4.64
C GLU A 314 -1.83 -5.90 5.45
N LYS A 315 -1.30 -5.36 6.56
CA LYS A 315 -1.93 -4.23 7.26
C LYS A 315 -1.93 -2.97 6.38
N LEU A 316 -0.81 -2.65 5.73
CA LEU A 316 -0.74 -1.51 4.79
C LEU A 316 -1.70 -1.67 3.61
N GLU A 317 -1.84 -2.87 3.06
CA GLU A 317 -2.81 -3.18 2.00
C GLU A 317 -4.25 -2.93 2.47
N ALA A 318 -4.61 -3.40 3.67
CA ALA A 318 -5.93 -3.16 4.23
C ALA A 318 -6.20 -1.65 4.46
N ILE A 319 -5.21 -0.92 4.99
CA ILE A 319 -5.27 0.54 5.15
C ILE A 319 -5.49 1.23 3.80
N MET A 320 -4.72 0.86 2.76
CA MET A 320 -4.85 1.42 1.42
C MET A 320 -6.26 1.22 0.86
N ILE A 321 -6.84 0.03 1.01
CA ILE A 321 -8.19 -0.30 0.55
C ILE A 321 -9.25 0.53 1.29
N VAL A 322 -9.16 0.65 2.62
CA VAL A 322 -10.13 1.42 3.43
C VAL A 322 -10.09 2.90 3.08
N LEU A 323 -8.90 3.48 2.99
CA LEU A 323 -8.74 4.90 2.67
C LEU A 323 -9.23 5.22 1.26
N ASP A 324 -8.89 4.41 0.27
CA ASP A 324 -9.35 4.61 -1.10
C ASP A 324 -10.88 4.50 -1.23
N TYR A 325 -11.50 3.52 -0.58
CA TYR A 325 -12.96 3.38 -0.55
C TYR A 325 -13.63 4.66 -0.04
N ASN A 326 -13.12 5.20 1.07
CA ASN A 326 -13.64 6.42 1.69
C ASN A 326 -13.38 7.66 0.83
N LEU A 327 -12.17 7.81 0.26
CA LEU A 327 -11.81 8.93 -0.59
C LEU A 327 -12.66 8.99 -1.86
N ARG A 328 -12.99 7.85 -2.48
CA ARG A 328 -13.85 7.78 -3.68
C ARG A 328 -15.32 8.12 -3.40
N ARG A 329 -15.80 7.95 -2.15
CA ARG A 329 -17.15 8.41 -1.75
C ARG A 329 -17.17 9.87 -1.33
N SER A 330 -16.03 10.45 -0.96
CA SER A 330 -15.95 11.85 -0.55
C SER A 330 -16.03 12.79 -1.76
N THR A 331 -17.15 13.50 -1.88
CA THR A 331 -17.36 14.54 -2.92
C THR A 331 -16.37 15.71 -2.78
N GLU A 332 -15.80 15.93 -1.59
CA GLU A 332 -14.88 17.02 -1.26
C GLU A 332 -13.50 16.87 -1.91
N VAL A 333 -13.01 15.64 -2.05
CA VAL A 333 -11.68 15.36 -2.63
C VAL A 333 -11.65 15.73 -4.12
N HIS A 334 -12.78 15.53 -4.81
CA HIS A 334 -12.89 15.73 -6.26
C HIS A 334 -12.72 17.18 -6.74
N HIS A 335 -12.94 18.19 -5.88
CA HIS A 335 -12.88 19.60 -6.31
C HIS A 335 -11.56 20.32 -5.97
N GLN A 336 -10.81 19.89 -4.95
CA GLN A 336 -9.60 20.58 -4.50
C GLN A 336 -8.29 19.78 -4.75
N TYR A 337 -8.36 18.46 -4.96
CA TYR A 337 -7.18 17.59 -4.96
C TYR A 337 -7.17 16.56 -6.10
N GLU A 338 -7.62 16.96 -7.29
CA GLU A 338 -7.64 16.12 -8.51
C GLU A 338 -6.28 15.45 -8.80
N GLY A 339 -5.16 16.14 -8.53
CA GLY A 339 -3.81 15.58 -8.69
C GLY A 339 -3.44 14.46 -7.68
N MET A 340 -4.10 14.38 -6.52
CA MET A 340 -3.93 13.25 -5.59
C MET A 340 -4.63 12.00 -6.10
N LEU A 341 -5.81 12.17 -6.73
CA LEU A 341 -6.54 11.07 -7.35
C LEU A 341 -5.76 10.47 -8.52
N GLU A 342 -4.98 11.26 -9.25
CA GLU A 342 -4.12 10.73 -10.32
C GLU A 342 -3.10 9.68 -9.82
N LEU A 343 -2.58 9.82 -8.60
CA LEU A 343 -1.71 8.81 -7.99
C LEU A 343 -2.48 7.51 -7.74
N GLN A 344 -3.76 7.60 -7.38
CA GLN A 344 -4.64 6.47 -7.06
C GLN A 344 -5.33 5.86 -8.30
N GLU A 345 -5.10 6.42 -9.49
CA GLU A 345 -5.72 5.98 -10.75
C GLU A 345 -4.72 5.39 -11.74
N LYS A 346 -3.42 5.66 -11.57
CA LYS A 346 -2.36 5.17 -12.47
C LYS A 346 -1.43 4.20 -11.74
N PRO A 347 -1.21 2.99 -12.29
CA PRO A 347 -0.42 1.98 -11.61
C PRO A 347 1.04 2.43 -11.54
N TRP A 348 1.72 2.11 -10.42
CA TRP A 348 3.14 2.39 -10.19
C TRP A 348 3.56 3.87 -10.11
N VAL A 349 2.71 4.81 -10.54
CA VAL A 349 3.02 6.25 -10.54
C VAL A 349 3.28 6.76 -9.13
N GLY A 350 4.45 7.35 -8.92
CA GLY A 350 4.83 7.89 -7.62
C GLY A 350 5.32 6.83 -6.63
N ALA A 351 5.44 5.55 -7.00
CA ALA A 351 5.95 4.48 -6.15
C ALA A 351 7.48 4.28 -6.24
N THR A 352 8.19 5.27 -6.80
CA THR A 352 9.64 5.23 -6.97
C THR A 352 10.30 6.25 -6.03
N PRO A 353 11.52 6.00 -5.53
CA PRO A 353 12.25 6.97 -4.73
C PRO A 353 12.41 8.28 -5.49
N HIS A 354 12.32 9.41 -4.78
CA HIS A 354 12.43 10.76 -5.34
C HIS A 354 11.37 11.14 -6.40
N SER A 355 10.29 10.38 -6.52
CA SER A 355 9.21 10.69 -7.48
C SER A 355 8.40 11.94 -7.13
N PHE A 356 8.47 12.45 -5.90
CA PHE A 356 7.80 13.69 -5.55
C PHE A 356 8.47 14.90 -6.21
N VAL A 357 7.68 15.67 -6.95
CA VAL A 357 8.11 16.93 -7.57
C VAL A 357 7.15 18.04 -7.13
N SER A 358 7.67 19.05 -6.45
CA SER A 358 6.85 20.20 -6.04
C SER A 358 6.39 20.99 -7.28
N PRO A 359 5.09 21.37 -7.37
CA PRO A 359 4.60 22.24 -8.43
C PRO A 359 5.36 23.58 -8.49
N PRO A 360 5.50 24.20 -9.68
CA PRO A 360 6.14 25.50 -9.82
C PRO A 360 5.44 26.55 -8.94
N GLN A 361 6.20 27.20 -8.07
CA GLN A 361 5.71 28.30 -7.25
C GLN A 361 5.96 29.63 -7.97
N SER A 362 4.97 30.53 -7.93
CA SER A 362 5.08 31.89 -8.49
C SER A 362 5.95 32.82 -7.64
N VAL A 363 6.33 32.38 -6.45
CA VAL A 363 7.18 33.11 -5.51
C VAL A 363 8.58 32.49 -5.58
N PRO A 364 9.65 33.30 -5.66
CA PRO A 364 11.02 32.79 -5.57
C PRO A 364 11.16 31.95 -4.31
N MET A 365 11.63 30.71 -4.45
CA MET A 365 11.92 29.85 -3.32
C MET A 365 13.03 30.51 -2.51
N GLU A 366 12.79 30.77 -1.22
CA GLU A 366 13.87 31.18 -0.32
C GLU A 366 14.94 30.08 -0.32
N PRO A 367 16.23 30.44 -0.25
CA PRO A 367 17.29 29.45 -0.20
C PRO A 367 17.04 28.51 0.99
N ALA A 368 17.08 27.20 0.72
CA ALA A 368 16.83 26.19 1.75
C ALA A 368 17.72 26.45 2.97
N LEU A 369 17.11 26.48 4.15
CA LEU A 369 17.84 26.62 5.41
C LEU A 369 18.85 25.46 5.51
N SER A 370 19.96 25.66 6.24
CA SER A 370 21.00 24.64 6.38
C SER A 370 20.47 23.28 6.86
N LEU A 371 19.41 23.27 7.67
CA LEU A 371 18.74 22.05 8.13
C LEU A 371 17.90 21.37 7.05
N GLN A 372 17.20 22.13 6.20
CA GLN A 372 16.44 21.58 5.08
C GLN A 372 17.37 20.94 4.04
N ALA A 373 18.56 21.53 3.83
CA ALA A 373 19.58 20.96 2.96
C ALA A 373 20.18 19.64 3.51
N GLN A 374 20.05 19.37 4.81
CA GLN A 374 20.51 18.15 5.46
C GLN A 374 19.42 17.07 5.56
N ASP A 375 18.17 17.39 5.20
CA ASP A 375 17.03 16.49 5.30
C ASP A 375 16.92 15.58 4.05
N PRO A 376 17.23 14.28 4.16
CA PRO A 376 17.12 13.37 3.02
C PRO A 376 15.68 12.99 2.68
N TYR A 377 14.70 13.20 3.57
CA TYR A 377 13.32 12.76 3.39
C TYR A 377 12.43 13.81 2.73
N ASN A 378 12.93 15.04 2.59
CA ASN A 378 12.15 16.19 2.10
C ASN A 378 10.86 16.41 2.91
N VAL A 379 11.00 16.50 4.24
CA VAL A 379 9.89 16.64 5.19
C VAL A 379 9.21 18.01 5.07
N THR A 380 10.01 19.08 4.95
CA THR A 380 9.48 20.45 5.01
C THR A 380 8.51 20.73 3.87
N GLY A 381 7.31 21.21 4.19
CA GLY A 381 6.33 21.63 3.20
C GLY A 381 4.89 21.51 3.69
N THR A 382 3.97 21.55 2.72
CA THR A 382 2.54 21.33 2.96
C THR A 382 2.17 19.91 2.53
N TRP A 383 1.38 19.26 3.38
CA TRP A 383 0.92 17.90 3.20
C TRP A 383 -0.59 17.84 3.39
N LEU A 384 -1.25 17.00 2.60
CA LEU A 384 -2.65 16.66 2.77
C LEU A 384 -2.74 15.36 3.54
N ARG A 385 -3.43 15.35 4.67
CA ARG A 385 -3.67 14.19 5.51
C ARG A 385 -5.14 13.81 5.50
N VAL A 386 -5.37 12.51 5.50
CA VAL A 386 -6.67 11.86 5.61
C VAL A 386 -6.65 10.97 6.84
N VAL A 387 -7.72 11.01 7.61
CA VAL A 387 -8.01 10.05 8.68
C VAL A 387 -9.43 9.54 8.49
N CYS A 388 -9.62 8.24 8.64
CA CYS A 388 -10.95 7.63 8.74
C CYS A 388 -11.13 7.06 10.15
N PHE A 389 -12.37 7.01 10.60
CA PHE A 389 -12.72 6.51 11.92
C PHE A 389 -14.16 6.01 11.98
N LEU A 390 -14.42 5.06 12.87
CA LEU A 390 -15.77 4.63 13.25
C LEU A 390 -16.29 5.48 14.41
N ASP A 391 -17.62 5.51 14.58
CA ASP A 391 -18.20 5.97 15.86
C ASP A 391 -17.63 5.12 17.00
N TYR A 392 -17.30 5.76 18.12
CA TYR A 392 -16.65 5.08 19.23
C TYR A 392 -17.49 3.94 19.78
N THR A 393 -18.83 4.07 19.81
CA THR A 393 -19.74 3.03 20.29
C THR A 393 -19.66 1.78 19.41
N GLU A 394 -19.54 1.97 18.10
CA GLU A 394 -19.46 0.87 17.13
C GLU A 394 -18.08 0.21 17.17
N LEU A 395 -17.00 1.00 17.30
CA LEU A 395 -15.65 0.49 17.49
C LEU A 395 -15.53 -0.32 18.78
N TYR A 396 -16.07 0.21 19.88
CA TYR A 396 -16.06 -0.43 21.19
C TYR A 396 -16.87 -1.73 21.17
N GLY A 397 -18.09 -1.70 20.62
CA GLY A 397 -18.92 -2.90 20.48
C GLY A 397 -18.26 -3.98 19.62
N PHE A 398 -17.56 -3.59 18.56
CA PHE A 398 -16.82 -4.51 17.70
C PHE A 398 -15.65 -5.21 18.43
N ASN A 399 -14.90 -4.48 19.25
CA ASN A 399 -13.70 -4.98 19.91
C ASN A 399 -13.94 -5.62 21.28
N PHE A 400 -14.96 -5.18 22.02
CA PHE A 400 -15.21 -5.55 23.41
C PHE A 400 -16.61 -6.14 23.67
N GLY A 401 -17.40 -6.40 22.62
CA GLY A 401 -18.66 -7.15 22.73
C GLY A 401 -18.47 -8.62 23.12
N GLU A 402 -19.56 -9.34 23.37
CA GLU A 402 -19.53 -10.71 23.93
C GLU A 402 -18.94 -11.78 22.96
N ASP A 403 -19.08 -11.60 21.65
CA ASP A 403 -18.65 -12.57 20.62
C ASP A 403 -17.23 -12.27 20.09
N GLN A 404 -16.20 -12.52 20.91
CA GLN A 404 -14.80 -12.31 20.51
C GLN A 404 -14.18 -13.58 19.91
N PRO A 405 -13.65 -13.54 18.67
CA PRO A 405 -12.88 -14.65 18.14
C PRO A 405 -11.54 -14.81 18.89
N GLU A 406 -10.91 -15.97 18.76
CA GLU A 406 -9.53 -16.16 19.24
C GLU A 406 -8.58 -15.17 18.56
N HIS A 407 -7.49 -14.80 19.23
CA HIS A 407 -6.55 -13.77 18.78
C HIS A 407 -5.99 -14.04 17.36
N ALA A 408 -5.67 -15.30 17.05
CA ALA A 408 -5.14 -15.71 15.76
C ALA A 408 -6.20 -15.80 14.64
N GLN A 409 -7.49 -15.74 14.98
CA GLN A 409 -8.57 -15.89 14.00
C GLN A 409 -8.98 -14.51 13.44
N PRO A 410 -9.15 -14.39 12.11
CA PRO A 410 -9.66 -13.16 11.51
C PRO A 410 -11.08 -12.87 12.02
N ARG A 411 -11.36 -11.59 12.30
CA ARG A 411 -12.72 -11.13 12.61
C ARG A 411 -13.62 -11.25 11.40
N ARG A 412 -14.94 -11.25 11.59
CA ARG A 412 -15.91 -11.17 10.48
C ARG A 412 -15.88 -9.80 9.80
N PRO A 413 -16.24 -9.69 8.52
CA PRO A 413 -16.32 -8.41 7.84
C PRO A 413 -17.32 -7.48 8.54
N ILE A 414 -17.00 -6.19 8.59
CA ILE A 414 -17.88 -5.17 9.19
C ILE A 414 -18.35 -4.18 8.14
N ASP A 415 -19.65 -3.86 8.15
CA ASP A 415 -20.27 -2.94 7.19
C ASP A 415 -20.64 -1.57 7.79
N THR A 416 -20.00 -1.20 8.88
CA THR A 416 -20.22 0.06 9.60
C THR A 416 -19.79 1.28 8.79
N GLU A 417 -20.51 2.40 8.88
CA GLU A 417 -20.13 3.63 8.20
C GLU A 417 -18.89 4.27 8.84
N GLU A 418 -17.90 4.66 8.03
CA GLU A 418 -16.77 5.46 8.51
C GLU A 418 -16.98 6.94 8.22
N ALA A 419 -16.56 7.77 9.17
CA ALA A 419 -16.35 9.19 8.93
C ALA A 419 -14.93 9.43 8.40
N THR A 420 -14.76 10.46 7.57
CA THR A 420 -13.48 10.85 6.99
C THR A 420 -13.21 12.32 7.27
N ARG A 421 -11.99 12.66 7.73
CA ARG A 421 -11.53 14.05 7.87
C ARG A 421 -10.32 14.33 6.98
N LEU A 422 -10.35 15.49 6.33
CA LEU A 422 -9.26 16.02 5.52
C LEU A 422 -8.55 17.15 6.28
N ILE A 423 -7.23 17.02 6.41
CA ILE A 423 -6.40 17.88 7.26
C ILE A 423 -5.23 18.39 6.42
N THR A 424 -5.02 19.69 6.40
CA THR A 424 -3.77 20.27 5.87
C THR A 424 -2.72 20.28 6.99
N MET A 425 -1.57 19.70 6.74
CA MET A 425 -0.41 19.77 7.63
C MET A 425 0.66 20.67 7.01
N LYS A 426 1.21 21.57 7.82
CA LYS A 426 2.29 22.48 7.45
C LYS A 426 3.44 22.21 8.40
N ILE A 427 4.48 21.55 7.91
CA ILE A 427 5.58 21.06 8.74
C ILE A 427 6.92 21.57 8.25
N GLN A 428 7.85 21.77 9.19
CA GLN A 428 9.22 22.17 8.93
C GLN A 428 10.18 21.35 9.78
N VAL A 429 11.33 21.03 9.21
CA VAL A 429 12.42 20.37 9.92
C VAL A 429 12.94 21.28 11.02
N THR A 430 13.17 20.69 12.20
CA THR A 430 13.69 21.39 13.38
C THR A 430 15.00 20.82 13.88
N LYS A 431 15.28 19.54 13.61
CA LYS A 431 16.50 18.85 14.05
C LYS A 431 16.82 17.70 13.12
N VAL A 432 18.11 17.46 12.88
CA VAL A 432 18.63 16.28 12.18
C VAL A 432 19.70 15.67 13.07
N GLU A 433 19.63 14.37 13.32
CA GLU A 433 20.59 13.65 14.16
C GLU A 433 20.93 12.26 13.60
N ALA A 434 22.01 11.66 14.11
CA ALA A 434 22.40 10.31 13.70
C ALA A 434 21.31 9.28 14.05
N PRO A 435 21.18 8.18 13.28
CA PRO A 435 20.26 7.09 13.62
C PRO A 435 20.59 6.49 14.99
N GLY A 436 19.55 6.10 15.73
CA GLY A 436 19.69 5.31 16.96
C GLY A 436 20.12 3.87 16.67
N GLU A 437 20.39 3.08 17.71
CA GLU A 437 20.85 1.70 17.57
C GLU A 437 19.80 0.79 16.88
N ASP A 438 18.52 1.04 17.16
CA ASP A 438 17.38 0.29 16.61
C ASP A 438 16.82 0.87 15.31
N ASP A 439 17.47 1.90 14.74
CA ASP A 439 17.05 2.51 13.47
C ASP A 439 17.83 1.92 12.28
N GLY A 440 17.33 2.13 11.06
CA GLY A 440 18.09 1.86 9.85
C GLY A 440 19.28 2.81 9.72
N GLN A 441 20.49 2.26 9.65
CA GLN A 441 21.74 3.04 9.77
C GLN A 441 22.12 3.86 8.52
N GLN A 442 21.35 3.75 7.42
CA GLN A 442 21.70 4.39 6.14
C GLN A 442 21.38 5.89 6.10
N LEU A 443 20.42 6.37 6.90
CA LEU A 443 19.96 7.76 6.90
C LEU A 443 19.75 8.30 8.33
N PRO A 444 19.89 9.62 8.55
CA PRO A 444 19.66 10.26 9.85
C PRO A 444 18.19 10.21 10.30
N VAL A 445 17.96 10.52 11.58
CA VAL A 445 16.61 10.84 12.10
C VAL A 445 16.34 12.33 11.91
N VAL A 446 15.20 12.65 11.31
CA VAL A 446 14.75 14.03 11.06
C VAL A 446 13.54 14.33 11.91
N HIS A 447 13.64 15.35 12.77
CA HIS A 447 12.52 15.84 13.57
C HIS A 447 11.90 17.05 12.92
N PHE A 448 10.59 17.19 13.08
CA PHE A 448 9.83 18.30 12.54
C PHE A 448 8.78 18.81 13.52
N GLN A 449 8.39 20.06 13.31
CA GLN A 449 7.26 20.69 13.97
C GLN A 449 6.42 21.45 12.96
N GLY A 450 5.17 21.73 13.33
CA GLY A 450 4.24 22.34 12.41
C GLY A 450 2.88 22.60 13.01
N ARG A 451 1.91 22.79 12.13
CA ARG A 451 0.49 22.93 12.46
C ARG A 451 -0.34 22.06 11.54
N SER A 452 -1.43 21.53 12.08
CA SER A 452 -2.48 20.89 11.30
C SER A 452 -3.73 21.75 11.38
N SER A 453 -4.47 21.84 10.29
CA SER A 453 -5.76 22.53 10.21
C SER A 453 -6.72 21.72 9.37
N SER A 454 -7.94 21.52 9.85
CA SER A 454 -9.04 20.97 9.06
C SER A 454 -9.25 21.82 7.81
N ILE A 455 -9.56 21.18 6.68
CA ILE A 455 -9.82 21.88 5.42
C ILE A 455 -11.20 22.57 5.45
N ARG A 456 -12.11 22.12 6.31
CA ARG A 456 -13.37 22.84 6.57
C ARG A 456 -13.17 23.93 7.62
N PRO A 457 -13.78 25.11 7.46
CA PRO A 457 -13.92 26.06 8.55
C PRO A 457 -14.96 25.49 9.52
N SER A 458 -14.51 24.77 10.54
CA SER A 458 -15.36 24.41 11.66
C SER A 458 -15.12 25.37 12.83
N TRP A 459 -16.21 25.71 13.49
CA TRP A 459 -16.25 26.26 14.84
C TRP A 459 -15.70 25.27 15.90
N ASP A 460 -15.20 24.09 15.47
CA ASP A 460 -14.61 23.01 16.28
C ASP A 460 -13.26 23.46 16.90
N PRO A 461 -13.14 23.47 18.24
CA PRO A 461 -11.89 23.75 18.95
C PRO A 461 -10.73 22.82 18.57
N ASN A 462 -11.02 21.63 18.03
CA ASN A 462 -10.04 20.65 17.56
C ASN A 462 -9.71 20.77 16.06
N ALA A 463 -10.27 21.78 15.37
CA ALA A 463 -9.98 22.01 13.95
C ALA A 463 -8.50 22.29 13.68
N ASN A 464 -7.77 22.81 14.67
CA ASN A 464 -6.37 23.18 14.54
C ASN A 464 -5.54 22.58 15.68
N SER A 465 -4.40 21.99 15.33
CA SER A 465 -3.46 21.47 16.32
C SER A 465 -2.03 21.90 15.99
N LYS A 466 -1.16 21.95 16.99
CA LYS A 466 0.28 21.93 16.75
C LYS A 466 0.65 20.48 16.39
N LEU A 467 1.60 20.32 15.49
CA LEU A 467 2.08 19.01 15.07
C LEU A 467 3.56 18.91 15.40
N LYS A 468 4.02 17.76 15.88
CA LYS A 468 5.44 17.43 15.96
C LYS A 468 5.63 15.97 15.58
N GLY A 469 6.85 15.59 15.21
CA GLY A 469 7.11 14.21 14.84
C GLY A 469 8.53 13.98 14.39
N SER A 470 8.79 12.75 13.95
CA SER A 470 10.08 12.32 13.42
C SER A 470 9.92 11.40 12.22
N VAL A 471 10.92 11.44 11.34
CA VAL A 471 11.09 10.55 10.20
C VAL A 471 12.42 9.85 10.31
N ARG A 472 12.44 8.54 10.06
CA ARG A 472 13.64 7.69 10.14
C ARG A 472 13.48 6.43 9.29
N LEU A 473 14.51 5.61 9.22
CA LEU A 473 14.41 4.28 8.61
C LEU A 473 14.10 3.21 9.67
N THR A 474 13.27 2.23 9.33
CA THR A 474 13.21 0.95 10.03
C THR A 474 14.54 0.21 9.87
N PRO A 475 14.84 -0.80 10.70
CA PRO A 475 16.02 -1.66 10.52
C PRO A 475 16.14 -2.27 9.10
N GLN A 476 15.00 -2.54 8.47
CA GLN A 476 14.90 -3.14 7.12
C GLN A 476 14.96 -2.09 5.99
N GLY A 477 14.93 -0.79 6.31
CA GLY A 477 15.15 0.31 5.38
C GLY A 477 13.90 1.01 4.84
N GLU A 478 12.71 0.67 5.32
CA GLU A 478 11.49 1.43 5.03
C GLU A 478 11.45 2.75 5.80
N VAL A 479 10.85 3.80 5.21
CA VAL A 479 10.78 5.12 5.84
C VAL A 479 9.60 5.18 6.80
N ARG A 480 9.88 5.20 8.10
CA ARG A 480 8.92 5.32 9.20
C ARG A 480 8.66 6.77 9.56
N TRP A 481 7.39 7.10 9.71
CA TRP A 481 6.90 8.39 10.17
C TRP A 481 6.13 8.23 11.48
N THR A 482 6.50 9.04 12.47
CA THR A 482 5.77 9.18 13.73
C THR A 482 5.29 10.62 13.88
N THR A 483 4.01 10.82 14.17
CA THR A 483 3.42 12.16 14.34
C THR A 483 2.62 12.27 15.63
N PHE A 484 2.64 13.44 16.27
CA PHE A 484 1.88 13.78 17.46
C PHE A 484 1.07 15.05 17.23
N SER A 485 -0.25 14.97 17.41
CA SER A 485 -1.14 16.13 17.42
C SER A 485 -1.23 16.69 18.84
N VAL A 486 -0.90 17.97 18.99
CA VAL A 486 -0.78 18.68 20.26
C VAL A 486 -1.86 19.77 20.34
N PHE A 487 -2.76 19.63 21.31
CA PHE A 487 -3.87 20.55 21.58
C PHE A 487 -3.63 21.23 22.92
N GLN A 488 -3.65 22.57 22.94
CA GLN A 488 -3.44 23.36 24.16
C GLN A 488 -2.16 23.04 24.95
N GLY A 489 -1.16 22.41 24.31
CA GLY A 489 0.09 22.01 24.95
C GLY A 489 0.18 20.51 25.28
N GLU A 490 -0.95 19.81 25.28
CA GLU A 490 -1.05 18.38 25.54
C GLU A 490 -1.07 17.59 24.24
N GLU A 491 -0.28 16.52 24.18
CA GLU A 491 -0.41 15.52 23.13
C GLU A 491 -1.76 14.81 23.29
N ARG A 492 -2.42 14.47 22.19
CA ARG A 492 -3.67 13.69 22.22
C ARG A 492 -3.64 12.52 21.28
N TRP A 493 -3.24 12.78 20.04
CA TRP A 493 -3.21 11.76 19.00
C TRP A 493 -1.79 11.45 18.59
N ARG A 494 -1.47 10.17 18.48
CA ARG A 494 -0.26 9.66 17.86
C ARG A 494 -0.58 9.01 16.53
N SER A 495 0.40 8.92 15.65
CA SER A 495 0.26 8.16 14.40
C SER A 495 1.60 7.56 14.01
N GLU A 496 1.53 6.35 13.48
CA GLU A 496 2.66 5.56 12.99
C GLU A 496 2.37 5.13 11.56
N GLY A 497 3.30 5.38 10.64
CA GLY A 497 3.10 5.05 9.23
C GLY A 497 4.39 4.84 8.46
N ILE A 498 4.23 4.27 7.26
CA ILE A 498 5.31 3.93 6.33
C ILE A 498 5.12 4.69 5.02
N GLN A 499 6.20 5.33 4.54
CA GLN A 499 6.21 5.94 3.21
C GLN A 499 6.34 4.86 2.14
N ILE A 500 5.32 4.75 1.30
CA ILE A 500 5.28 3.76 0.22
C ILE A 500 6.18 4.26 -0.92
N GLY A 501 6.97 3.37 -1.53
CA GLY A 501 7.89 3.72 -2.63
C GLY A 501 9.23 4.32 -2.20
N GLY A 502 9.48 4.41 -0.89
CA GLY A 502 10.77 4.83 -0.35
C GLY A 502 10.94 6.34 -0.18
N VAL A 503 12.19 6.78 -0.02
CA VAL A 503 12.56 8.15 0.29
C VAL A 503 12.04 9.12 -0.78
N GLN A 504 11.39 10.20 -0.35
CA GLN A 504 10.83 11.23 -1.23
C GLN A 504 9.86 10.72 -2.31
N SER A 505 9.28 9.54 -2.09
CA SER A 505 8.24 8.99 -2.95
C SER A 505 6.95 9.82 -2.88
N ALA A 506 6.32 10.06 -4.04
CA ALA A 506 5.04 10.75 -4.14
C ALA A 506 3.85 9.92 -3.66
N ARG A 507 4.01 8.59 -3.51
CA ARG A 507 2.91 7.67 -3.15
C ARG A 507 2.28 7.94 -1.78
N GLY A 508 2.97 8.68 -0.92
CA GLY A 508 2.50 9.10 0.39
C GLY A 508 2.85 8.12 1.50
N VAL A 509 2.40 8.46 2.70
CA VAL A 509 2.60 7.69 3.93
C VAL A 509 1.27 7.07 4.33
N LEU A 510 1.27 5.77 4.63
CA LEU A 510 0.10 5.02 5.07
C LEU A 510 0.34 4.45 6.48
N GLY A 511 -0.67 4.43 7.33
CA GLY A 511 -0.54 3.89 8.68
C GLY A 511 -1.78 4.06 9.53
N PHE A 512 -1.59 4.14 10.84
CA PHE A 512 -2.65 4.26 11.83
C PHE A 512 -2.52 5.57 12.61
N TRP A 513 -3.66 6.10 13.04
CA TRP A 513 -3.75 7.10 14.09
C TRP A 513 -4.46 6.47 15.29
N PHE A 514 -4.06 6.86 16.50
CA PHE A 514 -4.55 6.29 17.76
C PHE A 514 -4.29 7.24 18.94
N ASP A 515 -4.78 6.88 20.12
CA ASP A 515 -4.51 7.62 21.37
C ASP A 515 -3.00 7.65 21.69
N LYS A 516 -2.49 8.78 22.19
CA LYS A 516 -1.06 8.93 22.46
C LYS A 516 -0.49 7.94 23.49
N ASP A 517 -1.31 7.48 24.43
CA ASP A 517 -0.89 6.69 25.59
C ASP A 517 -1.11 5.19 25.35
N PHE A 518 -1.37 4.78 24.10
CA PHE A 518 -1.64 3.39 23.74
C PHE A 518 -2.81 2.77 24.51
N ASP A 519 -3.80 3.59 24.88
CA ASP A 519 -5.01 3.12 25.56
C ASP A 519 -5.66 1.99 24.76
N GLU A 520 -5.68 0.79 25.34
CA GLU A 520 -6.25 -0.41 24.72
C GLU A 520 -7.71 -0.23 24.32
N HIS A 521 -8.45 0.62 25.03
CA HIS A 521 -9.84 0.97 24.73
C HIS A 521 -9.95 2.27 23.93
N GLY A 522 -8.82 2.93 23.67
CA GLY A 522 -8.73 4.18 22.94
C GLY A 522 -9.14 4.02 21.47
N PRO A 523 -9.58 5.11 20.82
CA PRO A 523 -9.96 5.05 19.42
C PRO A 523 -8.72 4.91 18.53
N ALA A 524 -8.84 4.13 17.46
CA ALA A 524 -7.82 4.00 16.43
C ALA A 524 -8.46 3.88 15.04
N GLY A 525 -7.69 4.23 14.01
CA GLY A 525 -8.14 4.10 12.63
C GLY A 525 -7.04 4.35 11.61
N PRO A 526 -7.33 4.17 10.32
CA PRO A 526 -6.35 4.34 9.27
C PRO A 526 -6.08 5.83 9.00
N SER A 527 -4.83 6.15 8.67
CA SER A 527 -4.41 7.46 8.23
C SER A 527 -3.49 7.38 7.03
N ALA A 528 -3.57 8.39 6.17
CA ALA A 528 -2.57 8.61 5.14
C ALA A 528 -2.28 10.08 4.93
N PHE A 529 -1.11 10.39 4.40
CA PHE A 529 -0.80 11.75 3.99
C PHE A 529 0.16 11.83 2.79
N TRP A 530 -0.04 12.85 1.96
CA TRP A 530 0.69 13.11 0.73
C TRP A 530 1.25 14.51 0.73
N LYS A 531 2.51 14.66 0.30
CA LYS A 531 3.10 15.98 0.13
C LYS A 531 2.45 16.67 -1.07
N THR A 532 2.08 17.93 -0.93
CA THR A 532 1.46 18.70 -2.02
C THR A 532 2.42 19.71 -2.63
N HIS A 533 3.27 20.34 -1.81
CA HIS A 533 4.33 21.24 -2.26
C HIS A 533 5.35 21.51 -1.15
N ASP A 534 6.55 21.99 -1.52
CA ASP A 534 7.63 22.28 -0.56
C ASP A 534 7.39 23.56 0.27
N GLY A 535 6.46 24.43 -0.14
CA GLY A 535 6.14 25.67 0.58
C GLY A 535 5.29 25.44 1.84
N ILE A 536 5.45 26.32 2.84
CA ILE A 536 4.66 26.32 4.10
C ILE A 536 3.65 27.48 4.12
N GLU A 537 3.92 28.55 3.36
CA GLU A 537 3.01 29.68 3.22
C GLU A 537 1.85 29.36 2.28
N ALA A 538 0.64 29.83 2.63
CA ALA A 538 -0.48 29.71 1.71
C ALA A 538 -0.20 30.58 0.49
N LYS A 539 -0.45 30.06 -0.72
CA LYS A 539 -0.79 30.96 -1.83
C LYS A 539 -1.95 31.82 -1.31
N LYS A 540 -1.77 33.14 -1.21
CA LYS A 540 -2.95 34.03 -1.21
C LYS A 540 -3.72 33.61 -2.44
N ALA A 541 -4.94 33.10 -2.24
CA ALA A 541 -5.81 32.75 -3.35
C ALA A 541 -5.82 33.96 -4.28
N ALA A 542 -5.29 33.81 -5.49
CA ALA A 542 -5.45 34.81 -6.51
C ALA A 542 -6.94 34.86 -6.80
N THR A 543 -7.61 35.89 -6.30
CA THR A 543 -8.97 36.23 -6.68
C THR A 543 -8.95 36.60 -8.16
N THR A 544 -9.20 35.62 -9.03
CA THR A 544 -9.42 35.81 -10.47
C THR A 544 -10.16 34.57 -10.97
N HIS A 545 -11.48 34.58 -11.17
CA HIS A 545 -12.11 35.07 -12.41
C HIS A 545 -11.12 35.10 -13.58
N GLY A 546 -10.88 33.94 -14.21
CA GLY A 546 -10.02 33.88 -15.41
C GLY A 546 -9.37 32.52 -15.69
N TRP A 547 -10.12 31.42 -15.64
CA TRP A 547 -9.71 30.18 -16.32
C TRP A 547 -10.70 29.87 -17.43
N ASN A 548 -10.56 30.61 -18.52
CA ASN A 548 -11.04 30.22 -19.85
C ASN A 548 -9.93 30.59 -20.83
N GLN A 549 -9.60 29.66 -21.73
CA GLN A 549 -8.55 29.69 -22.74
C GLN A 549 -7.19 29.12 -22.33
N PHE A 550 -7.11 27.80 -22.29
CA PHE A 550 -6.02 27.09 -22.98
C PHE A 550 -6.64 25.96 -23.81
N THR A 551 -7.02 26.31 -25.03
CA THR A 551 -7.23 25.35 -26.11
C THR A 551 -5.89 24.70 -26.45
N MET A 552 -5.80 23.38 -26.28
CA MET A 552 -4.74 22.57 -26.88
C MET A 552 -4.81 22.69 -28.41
N PRO A 553 -3.69 22.96 -29.12
CA PRO A 553 -3.66 22.70 -30.55
C PRO A 553 -3.58 21.18 -30.74
N LEU A 554 -4.63 20.62 -31.35
CA LEU A 554 -4.60 19.31 -31.97
C LEU A 554 -3.54 19.33 -33.07
N TYR A 555 -2.52 18.47 -32.97
CA TYR A 555 -2.00 17.64 -34.07
C TYR A 555 -1.20 16.47 -33.50
#